data_AF-L1MNQ6-F1
#
_entry.id   AF-L1MNQ6-F1
#
_cell.length_a   1.000
_cell.length_b   1.000
_cell.length_c   1.000
_cell.angle_alpha   90.00
_cell.angle_beta   90.00
_cell.angle_gamma   90.00
#
_symmetry.space_group_name_H-M   'P 1'
#
loop_
_entity.id
_entity.type
_entity.pdbx_description
1 polymer ?
#
loop_
_entity_poly.entity_id
_entity_poly.type
_entity_poly.pdbx_seq_one_letter_code
_entity_poly.pdbx_strand_id
1 'polypeptide(L)'
;MSQLIIQGVEFDESTALPFAESGPQAGFPSPVPSQYQEKIDLNRELVSHPESTFYAKVVGDSMIDANIYAGDILVVDRSIDFQNGDIAVCIVDDEFTVKHIFVEANHVRLVPANSQYPELRIASDQQFSVWGVVTYVIHAVRRETMPKAQKSKK
;
A
#
# COMPACT_ATOMS: atom_id res chain seq x y z
N MET A 1 15.56 15.52 -7.93
CA MET A 1 15.80 14.35 -7.07
C MET A 1 14.79 14.38 -5.93
N SER A 2 13.71 13.62 -6.04
CA SER A 2 12.74 13.42 -4.97
C SER A 2 13.22 12.22 -4.13
N GLN A 3 13.77 12.49 -2.96
CA GLN A 3 14.19 11.45 -2.02
C GLN A 3 12.96 10.92 -1.29
N LEU A 4 12.75 9.59 -1.31
CA LEU A 4 11.78 8.95 -0.41
C LEU A 4 12.37 8.97 1.00
N ILE A 5 11.80 9.79 1.88
CA ILE A 5 12.20 9.83 3.29
C ILE A 5 11.42 8.74 4.01
N ILE A 6 12.10 7.62 4.28
CA ILE A 6 11.55 6.57 5.16
C ILE A 6 11.84 7.01 6.59
N GLN A 7 10.80 7.43 7.30
CA GLN A 7 10.90 7.63 8.74
C GLN A 7 10.85 6.26 9.42
N GLY A 8 11.77 6.01 10.35
CA GLY A 8 11.75 4.79 11.16
C GLY A 8 10.41 4.69 11.90
N VAL A 9 9.89 3.47 12.01
CA VAL A 9 8.65 3.20 12.75
C VAL A 9 9.03 2.86 14.19
N GLU A 10 8.74 3.76 15.13
CA GLU A 10 8.80 3.43 16.56
C GLU A 10 7.53 2.66 16.94
N PHE A 11 7.65 1.37 17.24
CA PHE A 11 6.54 0.49 17.65
C PHE A 11 6.25 0.53 19.17
N ASP A 12 6.75 1.55 19.89
CA ASP A 12 6.79 1.57 21.36
C ASP A 12 5.40 1.54 22.03
N GLU A 13 4.34 2.00 21.33
CA GLU A 13 2.96 1.98 21.84
C GLU A 13 2.01 1.16 20.96
N SER A 14 1.99 -0.16 21.15
CA SER A 14 0.98 -1.07 20.60
C SER A 14 -0.43 -0.66 21.07
N THR A 15 -1.24 -0.12 20.17
CA THR A 15 -2.63 0.27 20.49
C THR A 15 -3.60 -0.83 20.06
N ALA A 16 -3.87 -1.76 20.98
CA ALA A 16 -4.86 -2.80 20.77
C ALA A 16 -6.28 -2.21 20.90
N LEU A 17 -7.04 -2.20 19.80
CA LEU A 17 -8.42 -1.71 19.74
C LEU A 17 -9.42 -2.88 19.75
N PRO A 18 -10.62 -2.71 20.32
CA PRO A 18 -11.65 -3.75 20.27
C PRO A 18 -11.95 -4.19 18.83
N PHE A 19 -12.00 -5.50 18.61
CA PHE A 19 -12.34 -6.12 17.35
C PHE A 19 -13.63 -6.92 17.49
N ALA A 20 -14.41 -6.92 16.41
CA ALA A 20 -15.63 -7.68 16.31
C ALA A 20 -15.46 -8.71 15.18
N GLU A 21 -15.30 -9.98 15.53
CA GLU A 21 -15.22 -11.07 14.54
C GLU A 21 -16.53 -11.21 13.74
N SER A 22 -17.66 -10.90 14.38
CA SER A 22 -18.94 -10.75 13.71
C SER A 22 -19.21 -9.26 13.44
N GLY A 23 -19.21 -8.91 12.16
CA GLY A 23 -19.28 -7.53 11.70
C GLY A 23 -20.60 -7.15 11.00
N PRO A 24 -20.78 -5.86 10.66
CA PRO A 24 -21.90 -5.41 9.86
C PRO A 24 -21.90 -6.11 8.49
N GLN A 25 -23.08 -6.55 8.04
CA GLN A 25 -23.25 -7.12 6.71
C GLN A 25 -23.12 -6.03 5.66
N ALA A 26 -22.27 -6.24 4.65
CA ALA A 26 -22.27 -5.44 3.44
C ALA A 26 -23.50 -5.82 2.61
N GLY A 27 -24.57 -5.01 2.69
CA GLY A 27 -25.85 -5.28 2.03
C GLY A 27 -27.04 -4.82 2.84
N PHE A 28 -28.03 -5.70 3.05
CA PHE A 28 -29.21 -5.38 3.84
C PHE A 28 -28.88 -5.35 5.34
N PRO A 29 -29.42 -4.37 6.11
CA PRO A 29 -29.22 -4.33 7.54
C PRO A 29 -29.78 -5.57 8.24
N SER A 30 -28.95 -6.25 9.02
CA SER A 30 -29.35 -7.34 9.90
C SER A 30 -28.85 -7.08 11.33
N PRO A 31 -29.54 -7.57 12.36
CA PRO A 31 -29.03 -7.52 13.72
C PRO A 31 -27.70 -8.28 13.82
N VAL A 32 -26.70 -7.67 14.44
CA VAL A 32 -25.42 -8.32 14.76
C VAL A 32 -25.26 -8.30 16.27
N PRO A 33 -25.01 -9.44 16.94
CA PRO A 33 -24.73 -9.46 18.36
C PRO A 33 -23.50 -8.60 18.66
N SER A 34 -23.63 -7.63 19.56
CA SER A 34 -22.48 -6.85 20.03
C SER A 34 -21.69 -7.67 21.05
N GLN A 35 -20.84 -8.58 20.58
CA GLN A 35 -19.88 -9.29 21.41
C GLN A 35 -18.47 -8.85 21.02
N TYR A 36 -17.89 -7.96 21.83
CA TYR A 36 -16.47 -7.61 21.76
C TYR A 36 -15.72 -8.61 22.63
N GLN A 37 -15.07 -9.61 22.03
CA GLN A 37 -14.32 -10.62 22.78
C GLN A 37 -12.82 -10.38 22.70
N GLU A 38 -12.32 -9.80 21.61
CA GLU A 38 -10.89 -9.68 21.36
C GLU A 38 -10.50 -8.25 20.95
N LYS A 39 -9.22 -7.92 21.15
CA LYS A 39 -8.62 -6.67 20.66
C LYS A 39 -7.59 -7.03 19.60
N ILE A 40 -7.48 -6.21 18.57
CA ILE A 40 -6.43 -6.34 17.54
C ILE A 40 -5.51 -5.13 17.56
N ASP A 41 -4.25 -5.38 17.24
CA ASP A 41 -3.28 -4.34 16.90
C ASP A 41 -2.90 -4.51 15.44
N LEU A 42 -3.30 -3.56 14.59
CA LEU A 42 -3.04 -3.65 13.16
C LEU A 42 -1.55 -3.72 12.81
N ASN A 43 -0.66 -3.21 13.65
CA ASN A 43 0.77 -3.41 13.42
C ASN A 43 1.11 -4.90 13.55
N ARG A 44 0.60 -5.58 14.57
CA ARG A 44 0.84 -7.02 14.76
C ARG A 44 0.16 -7.87 13.69
N GLU A 45 -1.04 -7.48 13.25
CA GLU A 45 -1.79 -8.21 12.23
C GLU A 45 -1.20 -8.05 10.81
N LEU A 46 -0.74 -6.83 10.48
CA LEU A 46 -0.30 -6.51 9.11
C LEU A 46 1.22 -6.63 8.92
N VAL A 47 2.01 -6.59 9.99
CA VAL A 47 3.48 -6.54 9.93
C VAL A 47 4.08 -7.80 10.55
N SER A 48 4.55 -8.71 9.69
CA SER A 48 5.25 -9.93 10.13
C SER A 48 6.71 -9.68 10.50
N HIS A 49 7.40 -8.76 9.83
CA HIS A 49 8.81 -8.45 10.05
C HIS A 49 9.02 -6.94 10.30
N PRO A 50 8.84 -6.46 11.55
CA PRO A 50 8.89 -5.03 11.88
C PRO A 50 10.17 -4.32 11.44
N GLU A 51 11.33 -4.98 11.59
CA GLU A 51 12.65 -4.42 11.24
C GLU A 51 12.87 -4.24 9.73
N SER A 52 12.07 -4.91 8.90
CA SER A 52 12.17 -4.86 7.44
C SER A 52 10.89 -4.37 6.77
N THR A 53 9.91 -3.91 7.55
CA THR A 53 8.63 -3.41 7.02
C THR A 53 8.56 -1.90 7.14
N PHE A 54 8.04 -1.26 6.11
CA PHE A 54 7.80 0.18 6.12
C PHE A 54 6.49 0.51 5.42
N TYR A 55 5.98 1.71 5.73
CA TYR A 55 4.79 2.24 5.10
C TYR A 55 5.15 3.23 3.99
N ALA A 56 4.44 3.18 2.87
CA ALA A 56 4.63 4.12 1.78
C ALA A 56 3.29 4.71 1.32
N LYS A 57 3.24 6.01 1.06
CA LYS A 57 2.05 6.65 0.51
C LYS A 57 2.07 6.56 -1.02
N VAL A 58 0.99 6.09 -1.61
CA VAL A 58 0.83 5.99 -3.06
C VAL A 58 0.71 7.38 -3.66
N VAL A 59 1.48 7.62 -4.74
CA VAL A 59 1.39 8.81 -5.58
C VAL A 59 1.14 8.36 -7.01
N GLY A 60 0.14 8.98 -7.66
CA GLY A 60 -0.30 8.60 -9.00
C GLY A 60 -1.34 7.48 -9.00
N ASP A 61 -1.70 7.03 -10.19
CA ASP A 61 -2.86 6.20 -10.50
C ASP A 61 -2.53 5.04 -11.46
N SER A 62 -1.25 4.71 -11.63
CA SER A 62 -0.83 3.60 -12.50
C SER A 62 -1.28 2.19 -12.04
N MET A 63 -1.90 2.10 -10.85
CA MET A 63 -2.32 0.84 -10.22
C MET A 63 -3.82 0.82 -9.87
N ILE A 64 -4.65 1.68 -10.48
CA ILE A 64 -6.08 1.81 -10.16
C ILE A 64 -6.88 0.54 -10.40
N ASP A 65 -6.58 -0.24 -11.44
CA ASP A 65 -7.29 -1.48 -11.77
C ASP A 65 -6.95 -2.60 -10.78
N ALA A 66 -5.88 -2.43 -9.98
CA ALA A 66 -5.55 -3.27 -8.82
C ALA A 66 -6.18 -2.73 -7.52
N ASN A 67 -7.09 -1.76 -7.59
CA ASN A 67 -7.69 -1.05 -6.45
C ASN A 67 -6.67 -0.33 -5.56
N ILE A 68 -5.57 0.16 -6.15
CA ILE A 68 -4.58 0.99 -5.45
C ILE A 68 -4.68 2.42 -5.98
N TYR A 69 -5.08 3.33 -5.10
CA TYR A 69 -5.41 4.71 -5.45
C TYR A 69 -4.40 5.69 -4.86
N ALA A 70 -4.29 6.86 -5.49
CA ALA A 70 -3.48 7.95 -4.96
C ALA A 70 -3.90 8.30 -3.52
N GLY A 71 -2.94 8.30 -2.60
CA GLY A 71 -3.17 8.56 -1.19
C GLY A 71 -3.31 7.33 -0.31
N ASP A 72 -3.46 6.13 -0.88
CA ASP A 72 -3.43 4.87 -0.13
C ASP A 72 -2.09 4.67 0.57
N ILE A 73 -2.10 3.86 1.64
CA ILE A 73 -0.89 3.47 2.36
C ILE A 73 -0.57 2.02 2.00
N LEU A 74 0.63 1.78 1.50
CA LEU A 74 1.19 0.46 1.26
C LEU A 74 1.91 -0.01 2.52
N VAL A 75 1.70 -1.27 2.89
CA VAL A 75 2.55 -2.00 3.83
C VAL A 75 3.54 -2.80 2.99
N VAL A 76 4.84 -2.52 3.14
CA VAL A 76 5.87 -3.06 2.26
C VAL A 76 6.92 -3.80 3.08
N ASP A 77 7.12 -5.08 2.81
CA ASP A 77 8.08 -5.94 3.50
C ASP A 77 9.27 -6.26 2.58
N ARG A 78 10.48 -5.95 3.07
CA ARG A 78 11.74 -6.14 2.35
C ARG A 78 12.36 -7.53 2.56
N SER A 79 11.83 -8.31 3.49
CA SER A 79 12.35 -9.65 3.81
C SER A 79 11.68 -10.77 3.01
N ILE A 80 10.61 -10.46 2.28
CA ILE A 80 9.85 -11.42 1.49
C ILE A 80 10.44 -11.49 0.08
N ASP A 81 10.76 -12.71 -0.37
CA ASP A 81 11.07 -12.98 -1.76
C ASP A 81 9.81 -12.82 -2.62
N PHE A 82 9.88 -11.94 -3.62
CA PHE A 82 8.75 -11.71 -4.52
C PHE A 82 8.50 -12.90 -5.44
N GLN A 83 7.25 -13.08 -5.84
CA GLN A 83 6.81 -14.01 -6.87
C GLN A 83 6.32 -13.26 -8.11
N ASN A 84 6.29 -13.96 -9.25
CA ASN A 84 5.75 -13.37 -10.48
C ASN A 84 4.27 -13.01 -10.32
N GLY A 85 3.95 -11.75 -10.62
CA GLY A 85 2.63 -11.18 -10.46
C GLY A 85 2.43 -10.43 -9.13
N ASP A 86 3.36 -10.51 -8.18
CA ASP A 86 3.28 -9.73 -6.95
C ASP A 86 3.34 -8.23 -7.25
N ILE A 87 2.69 -7.45 -6.39
CA ILE A 87 2.84 -6.00 -6.41
C ILE A 87 4.05 -5.66 -5.55
N ALA A 88 5.02 -4.97 -6.14
CA ALA A 88 6.26 -4.64 -5.47
C ALA A 88 6.58 -3.15 -5.61
N VAL A 89 7.29 -2.62 -4.62
CA VAL A 89 8.01 -1.35 -4.74
C VAL A 89 9.34 -1.66 -5.42
N CYS A 90 9.56 -1.08 -6.58
CA CYS A 90 10.79 -1.23 -7.36
C CYS A 90 11.52 0.11 -7.47
N ILE A 91 12.83 0.03 -7.64
CA ILE A 91 13.68 1.18 -7.97
C ILE A 91 14.24 0.95 -9.37
N VAL A 92 13.99 1.89 -10.27
CA VAL A 92 14.53 1.92 -11.63
C VAL A 92 15.28 3.22 -11.80
N ASP A 93 16.57 3.16 -12.08
CA ASP A 93 17.44 4.34 -12.26
C ASP A 93 17.26 5.39 -11.13
N ASP A 94 17.31 4.91 -9.88
CA ASP A 94 17.12 5.67 -8.63
C ASP A 94 15.71 6.24 -8.39
N GLU A 95 14.71 5.89 -9.21
CA GLU A 95 13.32 6.30 -9.05
C GLU A 95 12.42 5.16 -8.53
N PHE A 96 11.62 5.46 -7.51
CA PHE A 96 10.67 4.52 -6.93
C PHE A 96 9.40 4.40 -7.79
N THR A 97 8.94 3.17 -7.99
CA THR A 97 7.67 2.86 -8.67
C THR A 97 6.99 1.66 -8.03
N VAL A 98 5.66 1.56 -8.18
CA VAL A 98 4.86 0.41 -7.71
C VAL A 98 4.18 -0.22 -8.91
N LYS A 99 4.43 -1.51 -9.14
CA LYS A 99 3.98 -2.27 -10.30
C LYS A 99 3.83 -3.75 -9.96
N HIS A 100 3.11 -4.49 -10.79
CA HIS A 100 3.26 -5.94 -10.81
C HIS A 100 4.64 -6.31 -11.37
N ILE A 101 5.37 -7.17 -10.69
CA ILE A 101 6.69 -7.64 -11.14
C ILE A 101 6.58 -9.01 -11.82
N PHE A 102 7.21 -9.14 -12.99
CA PHE A 102 7.38 -10.42 -13.68
C PHE A 102 8.83 -10.59 -14.10
N VAL A 103 9.47 -11.65 -13.62
CA VAL A 103 10.80 -12.10 -14.02
C VAL A 103 10.64 -13.23 -15.03
N GLU A 104 11.14 -12.97 -16.24
CA GLU A 104 11.18 -13.93 -17.34
C GLU A 104 12.63 -14.33 -17.63
N ALA A 105 12.83 -15.37 -18.44
CA ALA A 105 14.17 -15.94 -18.67
C ALA A 105 15.22 -14.91 -19.15
N ASN A 106 14.79 -13.85 -19.85
CA ASN A 106 15.68 -12.91 -20.52
C ASN A 106 15.53 -11.47 -20.04
N HIS A 107 14.49 -11.14 -19.27
CA HIS A 107 14.23 -9.77 -18.83
C HIS A 107 13.25 -9.71 -17.66
N VAL A 108 13.19 -8.54 -17.01
CA VAL A 108 12.18 -8.19 -16.01
C VAL A 108 11.16 -7.24 -16.63
N ARG A 109 9.88 -7.48 -16.34
CA ARG A 109 8.77 -6.58 -16.69
C ARG A 109 8.13 -6.02 -15.43
N LEU A 110 7.90 -4.72 -15.44
CA LEU A 110 7.06 -4.02 -14.47
C LEU A 110 5.75 -3.61 -15.17
N VAL A 111 4.65 -4.21 -14.74
CA VAL A 111 3.36 -4.08 -15.39
C VAL A 111 2.44 -3.20 -14.53
N PRO A 112 1.96 -2.05 -15.05
CA PRO A 112 0.95 -1.25 -14.36
C PRO A 112 -0.40 -1.95 -14.36
N ALA A 113 -1.21 -1.66 -13.34
CA ALA A 113 -2.63 -1.98 -13.34
C ALA A 113 -3.43 -0.74 -13.73
N ASN A 114 -3.14 -0.21 -14.91
CA ASN A 114 -3.87 0.89 -15.55
C ASN A 114 -3.52 0.91 -17.04
N SER A 115 -4.53 0.73 -17.91
CA SER A 115 -4.35 0.70 -19.37
C SER A 115 -3.74 1.96 -20.01
N GLN A 116 -3.74 3.09 -19.30
CA GLN A 116 -3.13 4.34 -19.76
C GLN A 116 -1.60 4.36 -19.62
N TYR A 117 -1.03 3.39 -18.89
CA TYR A 117 0.40 3.30 -18.61
C TYR A 117 0.99 2.11 -19.36
N PRO A 118 2.09 2.28 -20.11
CA PRO A 118 2.73 1.17 -20.78
C PRO A 118 3.48 0.27 -19.79
N GLU A 119 3.61 -1.01 -20.14
CA GLU A 119 4.53 -1.90 -19.45
C GLU A 119 5.96 -1.40 -19.59
N LEU A 120 6.74 -1.50 -18.51
CA LEU A 120 8.16 -1.18 -18.51
C LEU A 120 8.96 -2.49 -18.57
N ARG A 121 9.76 -2.65 -19.64
CA ARG A 121 10.77 -3.70 -19.72
C ARG A 121 12.10 -3.13 -19.25
N ILE A 122 12.67 -3.74 -18.22
CA ILE A 122 13.97 -3.33 -17.68
C ILE A 122 15.05 -3.72 -18.68
N ALA A 123 15.74 -2.73 -19.24
CA ALA A 123 16.86 -2.95 -20.14
C ALA A 123 18.11 -3.38 -19.36
N SER A 124 19.04 -4.07 -20.03
CA SER A 124 20.24 -4.63 -19.39
C SER A 124 21.22 -3.57 -18.87
N ASP A 125 21.10 -2.32 -19.33
CA ASP A 125 21.91 -1.17 -18.95
C ASP A 125 21.26 -0.30 -17.86
N GLN A 126 20.01 -0.58 -17.49
CA GLN A 126 19.32 0.13 -16.41
C GLN A 126 19.66 -0.45 -15.04
N GLN A 127 19.71 0.43 -14.04
CA GLN A 127 19.83 0.00 -12.65
C GLN A 127 18.44 -0.38 -12.14
N PHE A 128 18.30 -1.64 -11.70
CA PHE A 128 17.03 -2.16 -11.21
C PHE A 128 17.21 -2.91 -9.90
N SER A 129 16.32 -2.63 -8.95
CA SER A 129 16.18 -3.45 -7.74
C SER A 129 14.73 -3.49 -7.28
N VAL A 130 14.37 -4.60 -6.63
CA VAL A 130 13.12 -4.69 -5.87
C VAL A 130 13.43 -4.23 -4.46
N TRP A 131 12.72 -3.18 -4.02
CA TRP A 131 12.91 -2.66 -2.68
C TRP A 131 12.16 -3.51 -1.64
N GLY A 132 10.93 -3.95 -1.96
CA GLY A 132 10.14 -4.86 -1.13
C GLY A 132 8.78 -5.19 -1.75
N VAL A 133 8.14 -6.24 -1.21
CA VAL A 133 6.82 -6.72 -1.64
C VAL A 133 5.72 -5.98 -0.89
N VAL A 134 4.67 -5.57 -1.60
CA VAL A 134 3.48 -4.96 -0.98
C VAL A 134 2.61 -6.09 -0.42
N THR A 135 2.45 -6.13 0.91
CA THR A 135 1.66 -7.17 1.59
C THR A 135 0.22 -6.71 1.85
N TYR A 136 0.01 -5.42 2.09
CA TYR A 136 -1.30 -4.83 2.32
C TYR A 136 -1.42 -3.44 1.70
N VAL A 137 -2.66 -3.06 1.38
CA VAL A 137 -3.05 -1.72 0.95
C VAL A 137 -4.13 -1.21 1.89
N ILE A 138 -3.88 -0.08 2.55
CA ILE A 138 -4.82 0.56 3.47
C ILE A 138 -5.47 1.73 2.73
N HIS A 139 -6.75 1.55 2.38
CA HIS A 139 -7.54 2.50 1.63
C HIS A 139 -8.47 3.32 2.54
N ALA A 140 -8.34 4.65 2.48
CA ALA A 140 -9.18 5.56 3.27
C ALA A 140 -10.49 5.89 2.55
N VAL A 141 -11.63 5.48 3.13
CA VAL A 141 -12.96 5.67 2.52
C VAL A 141 -13.71 6.92 2.98
N ARG A 142 -13.24 7.58 4.04
CA ARG A 142 -13.91 8.76 4.59
C ARG A 142 -13.77 9.94 3.63
N ARG A 143 -14.88 10.52 3.18
CA ARG A 143 -14.87 11.78 2.41
C ARG A 143 -14.35 12.92 3.29
N GLU A 144 -13.30 13.60 2.84
CA GLU A 144 -12.87 14.85 3.43
C GLU A 144 -13.93 15.92 3.16
N THR A 145 -14.48 16.51 4.22
CA THR A 145 -15.35 17.69 4.06
C THR A 145 -14.48 18.87 3.68
N MET A 146 -14.65 19.41 2.47
CA MET A 146 -14.00 20.65 2.07
C MET A 146 -14.28 21.74 3.11
N PRO A 147 -13.25 22.48 3.58
CA PRO A 147 -13.48 23.63 4.44
C PRO A 147 -14.42 24.60 3.75
N LYS A 148 -15.48 25.04 4.43
CA LYS A 148 -16.37 26.09 3.92
C LYS A 148 -15.51 27.33 3.61
N ALA A 149 -15.54 27.78 2.35
CA ALA A 149 -14.86 28.99 1.92
C ALA A 149 -15.14 30.13 2.90
N GLN A 150 -14.08 30.67 3.51
CA GLN A 150 -14.18 31.86 4.34
C GLN A 150 -14.73 32.99 3.47
N LYS A 151 -15.97 33.42 3.75
CA LYS A 151 -16.56 34.62 3.15
C LYS A 151 -15.60 35.77 3.40
N SER A 152 -15.06 36.37 2.33
CA SER A 152 -14.26 37.58 2.46
C SER A 152 -15.13 38.64 3.12
N LYS A 153 -14.68 39.14 4.27
CA LYS A 153 -15.28 40.34 4.86
C LYS A 153 -15.00 41.48 3.88
N LYS A 154 -16.06 42.07 3.36
CA LYS A 154 -16.04 43.40 2.73
C LYS A 154 -15.70 44.45 3.78
#